data_AF-A0A938CY25-F1
#
_entry.id   AF-A0A938CY25-F1
#
_cell.length_a   1.000
_cell.length_b   1.000
_cell.length_c   1.000
_cell.angle_alpha   90.00
_cell.angle_beta   90.00
_cell.angle_gamma   90.00
#
_symmetry.space_group_name_H-M   'P 1'
#
loop_
_entity.id
_entity.type
_entity.pdbx_description
1 polymer ?
#
loop_
_entity_poly.entity_id
_entity_poly.type
_entity_poly.pdbx_seq_one_letter_code
_entity_poly.pdbx_strand_id
1 'polypeptide(L)'
;ADYLRLNPTGRVPTLVERDGREERAVVFQSAAILLYLGDRHPDAGFLGPAGSPARARAYQWMWFMAEQLQPAYLMHFHPDNYTADAAGMAAVDRKASDMIDAAWALLDDAIGRAPYFHGTAPGVCDYYMLTFALWHKASHPPLARHGHLAAALRALVRRPAVARMMAASEKTLDL
;
A
#
# COMPACT_ATOMS: atom_id res chain seq x y z
N ALA A 1 -10.56 -19.99 -14.53
CA ALA A 1 -11.88 -20.23 -13.92
C ALA A 1 -11.79 -20.37 -12.40
N ASP A 2 -10.85 -21.18 -11.88
CA ASP A 2 -10.76 -21.43 -10.44
C ASP A 2 -10.41 -20.19 -9.59
N TYR A 3 -9.55 -19.30 -10.06
CA TYR A 3 -9.23 -18.06 -9.33
C TYR A 3 -10.46 -17.12 -9.17
N LEU A 4 -11.32 -17.05 -10.20
CA LEU A 4 -12.53 -16.21 -10.15
C LEU A 4 -13.53 -16.67 -9.08
N ARG A 5 -13.45 -17.94 -8.65
CA ARG A 5 -14.23 -18.44 -7.51
C ARG A 5 -13.76 -17.85 -6.19
N LEU A 6 -12.48 -17.50 -6.07
CA LEU A 6 -11.89 -16.87 -4.89
C LEU A 6 -12.03 -15.34 -4.95
N ASN A 7 -11.85 -14.77 -6.13
CA ASN A 7 -11.93 -13.33 -6.34
C ASN A 7 -12.64 -13.01 -7.65
N PRO A 8 -13.92 -12.58 -7.60
CA PRO A 8 -14.71 -12.33 -8.80
C PRO A 8 -14.18 -11.13 -9.63
N THR A 9 -13.32 -10.29 -9.05
CA THR A 9 -12.71 -9.17 -9.78
C THR A 9 -11.60 -9.62 -10.73
N GLY A 10 -11.08 -10.84 -10.58
CA GLY A 10 -9.96 -11.35 -11.37
C GLY A 10 -8.62 -10.65 -11.11
N ARG A 11 -8.50 -9.86 -10.03
CA ARG A 11 -7.28 -9.10 -9.69
C ARG A 11 -6.55 -9.73 -8.49
N VAL A 12 -5.24 -9.54 -8.41
CA VAL A 12 -4.46 -9.85 -7.21
C VAL A 12 -4.41 -8.63 -6.28
N PRO A 13 -4.19 -8.81 -4.96
CA PRO A 13 -4.04 -10.07 -4.23
C PRO A 13 -5.36 -10.69 -3.72
N THR A 14 -5.30 -11.97 -3.38
CA THR A 14 -6.32 -12.72 -2.63
C THR A 14 -5.64 -13.57 -1.57
N LEU A 15 -6.05 -13.40 -0.32
CA LEU A 15 -5.65 -14.21 0.82
C LEU A 15 -6.66 -15.34 1.01
N VAL A 16 -6.16 -16.57 1.08
CA VAL A 16 -6.93 -17.74 1.51
C VAL A 16 -6.33 -18.21 2.83
N GLU A 17 -6.99 -17.93 3.95
CA GLU A 17 -6.59 -18.44 5.27
C GLU A 17 -7.21 -19.84 5.46
N ARG A 18 -6.39 -20.81 5.85
CA ARG A 18 -6.81 -22.18 6.13
C ARG A 18 -6.47 -22.57 7.57
N ASP A 19 -7.33 -23.39 8.16
CA ASP A 19 -7.05 -24.09 9.42
C ASP A 19 -7.00 -25.59 9.12
N GLY A 20 -5.79 -26.13 9.02
CA GLY A 20 -5.57 -27.46 8.46
C GLY A 20 -6.08 -27.56 7.02
N ARG A 21 -7.11 -28.38 6.78
CA ARG A 21 -7.74 -28.55 5.47
C ARG A 21 -8.95 -27.64 5.26
N GLU A 22 -9.45 -27.01 6.32
CA GLU A 22 -10.65 -26.17 6.25
C GLU A 22 -10.31 -24.76 5.79
N GLU A 23 -11.17 -24.19 4.95
CA GLU A 23 -11.07 -22.79 4.54
C GLU A 23 -11.72 -21.91 5.60
N ARG A 24 -10.91 -21.05 6.22
CA ARG A 24 -11.34 -20.15 7.31
C ARG A 24 -11.83 -18.82 6.76
N ALA A 25 -11.11 -18.26 5.79
CA ALA A 25 -11.48 -17.01 5.15
C ALA A 25 -10.89 -16.90 3.73
N VAL A 26 -11.63 -16.26 2.84
CA VAL A 26 -11.14 -15.80 1.53
C VAL A 26 -11.35 -14.29 1.47
N VAL A 27 -10.25 -13.53 1.43
CA VAL A 27 -10.27 -12.07 1.47
C VAL A 27 -9.52 -11.53 0.27
N PHE A 28 -10.14 -10.62 -0.47
CA PHE A 28 -9.51 -9.87 -1.57
C PHE A 28 -9.56 -8.37 -1.28
N GLN A 29 -8.83 -7.58 -2.07
CA GLN A 29 -8.40 -6.19 -1.80
C GLN A 29 -7.23 -6.12 -0.81
N SER A 30 -6.14 -5.47 -1.21
CA SER A 30 -4.93 -5.30 -0.39
C SER A 30 -5.23 -4.66 0.96
N ALA A 31 -6.04 -3.60 0.98
CA ALA A 31 -6.43 -2.92 2.22
C ALA A 31 -7.23 -3.85 3.15
N ALA A 32 -8.23 -4.57 2.63
CA ALA A 32 -9.03 -5.51 3.42
C ALA A 32 -8.18 -6.64 4.00
N ILE A 33 -7.26 -7.20 3.21
CA ILE A 33 -6.31 -8.23 3.66
C ILE A 33 -5.43 -7.70 4.81
N LEU A 34 -4.86 -6.50 4.67
CA LEU A 34 -4.01 -5.91 5.70
C LEU A 34 -4.78 -5.62 7.00
N LEU A 35 -5.99 -5.05 6.88
CA LEU A 35 -6.86 -4.82 8.03
C LEU A 35 -7.24 -6.13 8.72
N TYR A 36 -7.62 -7.15 7.95
CA TYR A 36 -7.93 -8.48 8.46
C TYR A 36 -6.75 -9.10 9.22
N LEU A 37 -5.54 -9.07 8.65
CA LEU A 37 -4.34 -9.57 9.31
C LEU A 37 -4.02 -8.77 10.59
N GLY A 38 -4.27 -7.46 10.59
CA GLY A 38 -4.14 -6.62 11.78
C GLY A 38 -5.08 -7.06 12.91
N ASP A 39 -6.33 -7.39 12.60
CA ASP A 39 -7.31 -7.88 13.58
C ASP A 39 -7.06 -9.33 14.01
N ARG A 40 -6.47 -10.15 13.13
CA ARG A 40 -6.09 -11.54 13.45
C ARG A 40 -4.90 -11.63 14.41
N HIS A 41 -4.08 -10.59 14.47
CA HIS A 41 -2.89 -10.51 15.32
C HIS A 41 -2.90 -9.24 16.19
N PRO A 42 -3.87 -9.09 17.11
CA PRO A 42 -4.02 -7.88 17.90
C PRO A 42 -2.79 -7.57 18.77
N ASP A 43 -2.10 -8.61 19.26
CA ASP A 43 -0.88 -8.49 20.08
C ASP A 43 0.31 -7.89 19.30
N ALA A 44 0.28 -7.97 17.96
CA ALA A 44 1.30 -7.35 17.12
C ALA A 44 1.12 -5.82 17.00
N GLY A 45 -0.04 -5.28 17.41
CA GLY A 45 -0.30 -3.85 17.46
C GLY A 45 -0.42 -3.15 16.10
N PHE A 46 -0.53 -3.88 14.99
CA PHE A 46 -0.45 -3.31 13.63
C PHE A 46 -1.57 -2.32 13.27
N LEU A 47 -2.69 -2.35 13.99
CA LEU A 47 -3.90 -1.61 13.65
C LEU A 47 -4.40 -0.74 14.82
N GLY A 48 -3.76 -0.83 15.99
CA GLY A 48 -4.21 -0.23 17.24
C GLY A 48 -5.50 -0.88 17.81
N PRO A 49 -5.87 -0.58 19.07
CA PRO A 49 -7.07 -1.16 19.68
C PRO A 49 -8.35 -0.74 18.97
N ALA A 50 -9.32 -1.65 18.84
CA ALA A 50 -10.62 -1.35 18.25
C ALA A 50 -11.29 -0.15 18.95
N GLY A 51 -11.85 0.77 18.17
CA GLY A 51 -12.50 1.99 18.69
C GLY A 51 -11.53 3.10 19.16
N SER A 52 -10.23 2.87 19.18
CA SER A 52 -9.26 3.89 19.60
C SER A 52 -9.03 4.97 18.53
N PRO A 53 -8.55 6.18 18.91
CA PRO A 53 -8.09 7.19 17.96
C PRO A 53 -6.94 6.71 17.05
N ALA A 54 -6.11 5.78 17.54
CA ALA A 54 -5.07 5.16 16.73
C ALA A 54 -5.67 4.31 15.60
N ARG A 55 -6.71 3.53 15.91
CA ARG A 55 -7.46 2.74 14.94
C ARG A 55 -8.15 3.62 13.89
N ALA A 56 -8.76 4.72 14.32
CA ALA A 56 -9.37 5.68 13.40
C ALA A 56 -8.34 6.26 12.41
N ARG A 57 -7.15 6.63 12.89
CA ARG A 57 -6.05 7.08 12.01
C ARG A 57 -5.57 6.00 11.05
N ALA A 58 -5.48 4.76 11.52
CA ALA A 58 -5.11 3.63 10.66
C ALA A 58 -6.10 3.49 9.49
N TYR A 59 -7.40 3.49 9.79
CA TYR A 59 -8.44 3.44 8.75
C TYR A 59 -8.35 4.61 7.79
N GLN A 60 -8.20 5.83 8.29
CA GLN A 60 -8.09 7.02 7.46
C GLN A 60 -6.99 6.89 6.40
N TRP A 61 -5.77 6.51 6.81
CA TRP A 61 -4.64 6.43 5.89
C TRP A 61 -4.66 5.17 5.01
N MET A 62 -5.19 4.05 5.50
CA MET A 62 -5.43 2.86 4.68
C MET A 62 -6.40 3.16 3.54
N TRP A 63 -7.52 3.84 3.84
CA TRP A 63 -8.51 4.20 2.83
C TRP A 63 -8.04 5.33 1.92
N PHE A 64 -7.29 6.30 2.43
CA PHE A 64 -6.64 7.30 1.58
C PHE A 64 -5.74 6.64 0.53
N MET A 65 -4.89 5.70 0.95
CA MET A 65 -4.03 4.98 -0.01
C MET A 65 -4.82 4.09 -0.96
N ALA A 66 -5.86 3.40 -0.48
CA ALA A 66 -6.68 2.51 -1.32
C ALA A 66 -7.51 3.25 -2.37
N GLU A 67 -8.03 4.45 -2.03
CA GLU A 67 -9.00 5.19 -2.87
C GLU A 67 -8.39 6.36 -3.62
N GLN A 68 -7.17 6.80 -3.26
CA GLN A 68 -6.50 7.93 -3.93
C GLN A 68 -5.15 7.54 -4.52
N LEU A 69 -4.23 7.03 -3.70
CA LEU A 69 -2.89 6.71 -4.17
C LEU A 69 -2.88 5.53 -5.14
N GLN A 70 -3.56 4.43 -4.80
CA GLN A 70 -3.63 3.25 -5.66
C GLN A 70 -4.29 3.55 -7.02
N PRO A 71 -5.46 4.21 -7.10
CA PRO A 71 -6.05 4.55 -8.39
C PRO A 71 -5.15 5.47 -9.22
N ALA A 72 -4.41 6.41 -8.59
CA ALA A 72 -3.45 7.24 -9.30
C ALA A 72 -2.34 6.40 -9.96
N TYR A 73 -1.77 5.42 -9.25
CA TYR A 73 -0.83 4.47 -9.86
C TYR A 73 -1.46 3.64 -10.99
N LEU A 74 -2.71 3.20 -10.84
CA LEU A 74 -3.38 2.42 -11.89
C LEU A 74 -3.64 3.26 -13.15
N MET A 75 -3.98 4.55 -12.99
CA MET A 75 -4.10 5.50 -14.11
C MET A 75 -2.75 5.74 -14.79
N HIS A 76 -1.66 5.81 -14.02
CA HIS A 76 -0.31 5.95 -14.55
C HIS A 76 0.14 4.69 -15.31
N PHE A 77 -0.14 3.48 -14.79
CA PHE A 77 0.28 2.23 -15.43
C PHE A 77 -0.59 1.80 -16.60
N HIS A 78 -1.87 2.16 -16.58
CA HIS A 78 -2.86 1.74 -17.56
C HIS A 78 -3.75 2.91 -18.01
N PRO A 79 -3.19 4.00 -18.57
CA PRO A 79 -3.96 5.16 -18.97
C PRO A 79 -5.02 4.84 -20.03
N ASP A 80 -4.83 3.77 -20.81
CA ASP A 80 -5.79 3.20 -21.77
C ASP A 80 -7.12 2.79 -21.14
N ASN A 81 -7.13 2.41 -19.86
CA ASN A 81 -8.38 2.09 -19.16
C ASN A 81 -9.21 3.33 -18.79
N TYR A 82 -8.66 4.54 -18.97
CA TYR A 82 -9.26 5.80 -18.50
C TYR A 82 -9.53 6.81 -19.62
N THR A 83 -9.22 6.45 -20.86
CA THR A 83 -9.59 7.23 -22.05
C THR A 83 -9.90 6.31 -23.22
N ALA A 84 -10.96 6.62 -23.96
CA ALA A 84 -11.24 5.96 -25.24
C ALA A 84 -10.43 6.58 -26.40
N ASP A 85 -9.85 7.76 -26.19
CA ASP A 85 -8.97 8.42 -27.14
C ASP A 85 -7.50 8.08 -26.85
N ALA A 86 -6.86 7.39 -27.79
CA ALA A 86 -5.44 7.05 -27.72
C ALA A 86 -4.53 8.29 -27.62
N ALA A 87 -4.91 9.41 -28.24
CA ALA A 87 -4.15 10.65 -28.13
C ALA A 87 -4.23 11.27 -26.72
N GLY A 88 -5.30 10.99 -25.98
CA GLY A 88 -5.51 11.45 -24.61
C GLY A 88 -4.68 10.72 -23.54
N MET A 89 -4.10 9.56 -23.85
CA MET A 89 -3.40 8.71 -22.87
C MET A 89 -2.25 9.45 -22.16
N ALA A 90 -1.47 10.24 -22.91
CA ALA A 90 -0.37 11.00 -22.34
C ALA A 90 -0.84 12.09 -21.35
N ALA A 91 -2.04 12.64 -21.53
CA ALA A 91 -2.60 13.62 -20.61
C ALA A 91 -3.09 12.96 -19.31
N VAL A 92 -3.72 11.78 -19.42
CA VAL A 92 -4.11 10.96 -18.26
C VAL A 92 -2.88 10.60 -17.43
N ASP A 93 -1.83 10.11 -18.09
CA ASP A 93 -0.57 9.71 -17.45
C ASP A 93 0.10 10.86 -16.67
N ARG A 94 0.18 12.04 -17.28
CA ARG A 94 0.69 13.25 -16.60
C ARG A 94 -0.14 13.61 -15.38
N LYS A 95 -1.47 13.62 -15.50
CA LYS A 95 -2.34 13.95 -14.37
C LYS A 95 -2.23 12.92 -13.25
N ALA A 96 -2.10 11.65 -13.59
CA ALA A 96 -1.87 10.57 -12.63
C ALA A 96 -0.55 10.74 -11.88
N SER A 97 0.52 11.15 -12.58
CA SER A 97 1.81 11.47 -11.98
C SER A 97 1.71 12.62 -10.98
N ASP A 98 0.99 13.70 -11.31
CA ASP A 98 0.74 14.82 -10.38
C ASP A 98 -0.02 14.36 -9.13
N MET A 99 -1.00 13.48 -9.29
CA MET A 99 -1.78 12.92 -8.17
C MET A 99 -0.93 12.05 -7.26
N ILE A 100 -0.02 11.24 -7.82
CA ILE A 100 0.93 10.42 -7.07
C ILE A 100 1.85 11.31 -6.22
N ASP A 101 2.44 12.36 -6.82
CA ASP A 101 3.35 13.27 -6.10
C ASP A 101 2.62 14.02 -4.97
N ALA A 102 1.41 14.54 -5.24
CA ALA A 102 0.59 15.19 -4.23
C ALA A 102 0.20 14.24 -3.07
N ALA A 103 -0.12 12.98 -3.38
CA ALA A 103 -0.44 11.99 -2.36
C ALA A 103 0.77 11.61 -1.50
N TRP A 104 1.96 11.52 -2.08
CA TRP A 104 3.19 11.31 -1.30
C TRP A 104 3.53 12.50 -0.40
N ALA A 105 3.34 13.74 -0.87
CA ALA A 105 3.51 14.92 -0.02
C ALA A 105 2.57 14.90 1.20
N LEU A 106 1.30 14.56 1.00
CA LEU A 106 0.34 14.43 2.11
C LEU A 106 0.74 13.32 3.09
N LEU A 107 1.24 12.19 2.60
CA LEU A 107 1.71 11.09 3.45
C LEU A 107 2.97 11.49 4.25
N ASP A 108 3.86 12.31 3.68
CA ASP A 108 5.06 12.84 4.36
C ASP A 108 4.72 13.79 5.51
N ASP A 109 3.76 14.66 5.29
CA ASP A 109 3.25 15.54 6.34
C ASP A 109 2.52 14.75 7.42
N ALA A 110 1.76 13.72 7.03
CA ALA A 110 0.96 12.91 7.94
C ALA A 110 1.79 12.04 8.87
N ILE A 111 2.85 11.39 8.36
CA ILE A 111 3.76 10.62 9.19
C ILE A 111 4.60 11.55 10.08
N GLY A 112 4.95 12.74 9.55
CA GLY A 112 5.73 13.74 10.27
C GLY A 112 7.04 13.15 10.81
N ARG A 113 7.46 13.60 11.99
CA ARG A 113 8.73 13.12 12.59
C ARG A 113 8.64 11.72 13.23
N ALA A 114 7.49 11.05 13.15
CA ALA A 114 7.35 9.70 13.69
C ALA A 114 8.10 8.69 12.82
N PRO A 115 8.67 7.61 13.40
CA PRO A 115 9.35 6.60 12.60
C PRO A 115 8.39 5.75 11.76
N TYR A 116 7.09 5.72 12.12
CA TYR A 116 6.00 5.00 11.43
C TYR A 116 4.66 5.73 11.62
N PHE A 117 3.65 5.41 10.81
CA PHE A 117 2.30 5.99 10.92
C PHE A 117 1.63 5.78 12.28
N HIS A 118 1.98 4.70 12.98
CA HIS A 118 1.43 4.35 14.29
C HIS A 118 2.36 4.71 15.46
N GLY A 119 3.31 5.61 15.24
CA GLY A 119 4.28 6.03 16.26
C GLY A 119 5.53 5.17 16.19
N THR A 120 5.83 4.40 17.24
CA THR A 120 7.14 3.76 17.42
C THR A 120 7.30 2.39 16.75
N ALA A 121 6.21 1.78 16.28
CA ALA A 121 6.22 0.50 15.59
C ALA A 121 5.46 0.58 14.25
N PRO A 122 5.87 -0.20 13.23
CA PRO A 122 5.15 -0.24 11.96
C PRO A 122 3.81 -0.92 12.12
N GLY A 123 2.80 -0.42 11.40
CA GLY A 123 1.51 -1.04 11.28
C GLY A 123 1.06 -1.20 9.83
N VAL A 124 -0.23 -1.45 9.64
CA VAL A 124 -0.80 -1.75 8.31
C VAL A 124 -0.51 -0.66 7.28
N CYS A 125 -0.54 0.62 7.70
CA CYS A 125 -0.29 1.76 6.81
C CYS A 125 1.14 1.74 6.26
N ASP A 126 2.12 1.43 7.10
CA ASP A 126 3.54 1.41 6.71
C ASP A 126 3.81 0.30 5.68
N TYR A 127 3.23 -0.89 5.90
CA TYR A 127 3.35 -1.99 4.94
C TYR A 127 2.58 -1.73 3.63
N TYR A 128 1.44 -1.05 3.70
CA TYR A 128 0.71 -0.69 2.49
C TYR A 128 1.47 0.36 1.68
N MET A 129 1.96 1.40 2.35
CA MET A 129 2.83 2.43 1.80
C MET A 129 4.05 1.84 1.10
N LEU A 130 4.71 0.85 1.71
CA LEU A 130 5.85 0.16 1.09
C LEU A 130 5.48 -0.44 -0.26
N THR A 131 4.28 -0.99 -0.41
CA THR A 131 3.83 -1.55 -1.69
C THR A 131 3.87 -0.49 -2.79
N PHE A 132 3.36 0.70 -2.49
CA PHE A 132 3.38 1.83 -3.44
C PHE A 132 4.78 2.38 -3.66
N ALA A 133 5.64 2.37 -2.65
CA ALA A 133 7.04 2.75 -2.82
C ALA A 133 7.76 1.79 -3.79
N LEU A 134 7.48 0.49 -3.72
CA LEU A 134 8.01 -0.53 -4.65
C LEU A 134 7.42 -0.44 -6.07
N TRP A 135 6.32 0.28 -6.25
CA TRP A 135 5.76 0.59 -7.57
C TRP A 135 6.34 1.87 -8.17
N HIS A 136 6.96 2.70 -7.33
CA HIS A 136 7.52 3.98 -7.72
C HIS A 136 8.75 3.78 -8.60
N LYS A 137 8.66 4.28 -9.84
CA LYS A 137 9.71 4.13 -10.87
C LYS A 137 10.59 5.39 -10.94
N ALA A 138 11.78 5.26 -11.52
CA ALA A 138 12.70 6.37 -11.76
C ALA A 138 12.15 7.52 -12.63
N SER A 139 11.06 7.28 -13.39
CA SER A 139 10.34 8.33 -14.13
C SER A 139 9.55 9.28 -13.24
N HIS A 140 9.28 8.89 -12.00
CA HIS A 140 8.62 9.74 -11.03
C HIS A 140 9.65 10.60 -10.33
N PRO A 141 9.22 11.75 -9.78
CA PRO A 141 10.03 12.49 -8.86
C PRO A 141 10.52 11.55 -7.70
N PRO A 142 11.85 11.43 -7.40
CA PRO A 142 12.39 10.60 -6.32
C PRO A 142 11.71 10.71 -4.94
N LEU A 143 11.36 9.57 -4.31
CA LEU A 143 10.78 9.55 -2.96
C LEU A 143 11.69 10.16 -1.89
N ALA A 144 13.00 10.22 -2.14
CA ALA A 144 14.00 10.85 -1.29
C ALA A 144 13.67 12.31 -0.91
N ARG A 145 12.86 13.02 -1.72
CA ARG A 145 12.42 14.40 -1.40
C ARG A 145 11.54 14.46 -0.15
N HIS A 146 10.82 13.38 0.14
CA HIS A 146 9.88 13.26 1.25
C HIS A 146 10.66 12.74 2.46
N GLY A 147 11.25 13.66 3.22
CA GLY A 147 12.26 13.32 4.22
C GLY A 147 11.76 12.39 5.32
N HIS A 148 10.51 12.54 5.74
CA HIS A 148 9.92 11.70 6.78
C HIS A 148 9.57 10.31 6.25
N LEU A 149 8.94 10.22 5.08
CA LEU A 149 8.61 8.94 4.44
C LEU A 149 9.85 8.16 4.07
N ALA A 150 10.85 8.81 3.49
CA ALA A 150 12.10 8.15 3.13
C ALA A 150 12.78 7.57 4.38
N ALA A 151 12.73 8.26 5.52
CA ALA A 151 13.24 7.73 6.79
C ALA A 151 12.45 6.50 7.26
N ALA A 152 11.12 6.55 7.21
CA ALA A 152 10.24 5.43 7.58
C ALA A 152 10.42 4.22 6.66
N LEU A 153 10.48 4.41 5.34
CA LEU A 153 10.72 3.35 4.36
C LEU A 153 12.11 2.72 4.57
N ARG A 154 13.16 3.52 4.79
CA ARG A 154 14.51 3.00 5.13
C ARG A 154 14.48 2.15 6.40
N ALA A 155 13.73 2.56 7.42
CA ALA A 155 13.56 1.77 8.64
C ALA A 155 12.80 0.46 8.39
N LEU A 156 11.75 0.52 7.57
CA LEU A 156 10.89 -0.61 7.26
C LEU A 156 11.61 -1.70 6.44
N VAL A 157 12.38 -1.33 5.41
CA VAL A 157 13.11 -2.30 4.56
C VAL A 157 14.21 -3.06 5.30
N ARG A 158 14.73 -2.50 6.41
CA ARG A 158 15.69 -3.20 7.28
C ARG A 158 15.06 -4.28 8.16
N ARG A 159 13.72 -4.35 8.25
CA ARG A 159 13.06 -5.38 9.05
C ARG A 159 13.26 -6.76 8.41
N PRO A 160 13.62 -7.80 9.18
CA PRO A 160 13.92 -9.12 8.61
C PRO A 160 12.79 -9.70 7.74
N ALA A 161 11.52 -9.51 8.14
CA ALA A 161 10.38 -10.00 7.35
C ALA A 161 10.25 -9.27 6.00
N VAL A 162 10.50 -7.96 5.97
CA VAL A 162 10.45 -7.14 4.76
C VAL A 162 11.62 -7.46 3.86
N ALA A 163 12.83 -7.56 4.40
CA ALA A 163 14.02 -7.95 3.65
C ALA A 163 13.85 -9.33 2.99
N ARG A 164 13.29 -10.33 3.71
CA ARG A 164 12.97 -11.64 3.14
C ARG A 164 11.94 -11.54 2.01
N MET A 165 10.89 -10.75 2.19
CA MET A 165 9.86 -10.52 1.17
C MET A 165 10.45 -9.87 -0.08
N MET A 166 11.28 -8.84 0.08
CA MET A 166 11.93 -8.15 -1.04
C MET A 166 12.89 -9.06 -1.80
N ALA A 167 13.68 -9.87 -1.08
CA ALA A 167 14.55 -10.86 -1.70
C ALA A 167 13.75 -11.91 -2.49
N ALA A 168 12.67 -12.44 -1.91
CA ALA A 168 11.82 -13.44 -2.57
C ALA A 168 11.03 -12.90 -3.77
N SER A 169 10.82 -11.58 -3.84
CA SER A 169 10.10 -10.91 -4.93
C SER A 169 11.01 -10.17 -5.91
N GLU A 170 12.34 -10.30 -5.75
CA GLU A 170 13.35 -9.60 -6.55
C GLU A 170 13.12 -8.08 -6.63
N LYS A 171 12.60 -7.51 -5.54
CA LYS A 171 12.30 -6.08 -5.43
C LYS A 171 13.43 -5.33 -4.74
N THR A 172 13.76 -4.17 -5.28
CA THR A 172 14.63 -3.19 -4.65
C THR A 172 13.89 -1.87 -4.49
N LEU A 173 14.35 -1.05 -3.55
CA LEU A 173 13.81 0.29 -3.31
C LEU A 173 14.98 1.27 -3.27
N ASP A 174 14.94 2.27 -4.14
CA ASP A 174 15.95 3.33 -4.22
C ASP A 174 15.45 4.56 -3.43
N LEU A 175 16.21 4.97 -2.40
CA LEU A 175 15.82 6.02 -1.43
C LEU A 175 16.97 6.96 -1.07
#